data_AF-A0A839P425-F1
#
_entry.id   AF-A0A839P425-F1
#
_cell.length_a   1.000
_cell.length_b   1.000
_cell.length_c   1.000
_cell.angle_alpha   90.00
_cell.angle_beta   90.00
_cell.angle_gamma   90.00
#
_symmetry.space_group_name_H-M   'P 1'
#
loop_
_entity.id
_entity.type
_entity.pdbx_description
1 polymer ?
#
loop_
_entity_poly.entity_id
_entity_poly.type
_entity_poly.pdbx_seq_one_letter_code
_entity_poly.pdbx_strand_id
1 'polypeptide(L)' 'MEPPELITFEQIRERAYDLWERNHRPDGFEMEFWLMAERELKAERGRSLASANDGRTPSADHDDPGQEPGPA' A
#
# COMPACT_ATOMS: atom_id res chain seq x y z
N MET A 1 -14.20 -18.95 0.18
CA MET A 1 -13.81 -17.70 0.86
C MET A 1 -12.32 -17.81 1.16
N GLU A 2 -11.49 -17.35 0.25
CA GLU A 2 -10.04 -17.28 0.46
C GLU A 2 -9.75 -16.00 1.25
N PRO A 3 -8.94 -16.06 2.32
CA PRO A 3 -8.65 -14.88 3.13
C PRO A 3 -7.87 -13.86 2.28
N PRO A 4 -8.41 -12.65 2.04
CA PRO A 4 -7.86 -11.76 1.03
C PRO A 4 -6.70 -10.89 1.55
N GLU A 5 -5.77 -11.40 2.37
CA GLU A 5 -4.84 -10.49 3.09
C GLU A 5 -3.34 -10.84 3.03
N LEU A 6 -2.93 -11.87 2.30
CA LEU A 6 -1.51 -12.21 2.12
C LEU A 6 -1.14 -12.16 0.64
N ILE A 7 0.04 -11.62 0.34
CA ILE A 7 0.60 -11.65 -1.02
C ILE A 7 0.74 -13.11 -1.42
N THR A 8 0.03 -13.50 -2.48
CA THR A 8 0.04 -14.89 -2.93
C THR A 8 1.25 -15.15 -3.82
N PHE A 9 1.71 -16.40 -3.86
CA PHE A 9 2.79 -16.81 -4.75
C PHE A 9 2.49 -16.50 -6.23
N GLU A 10 1.22 -16.61 -6.63
CA GLU A 10 0.78 -16.29 -7.99
C GLU A 10 1.00 -14.81 -8.33
N GLN A 11 0.66 -13.89 -7.42
CA GLN A 11 0.92 -12.46 -7.60
C GLN A 11 2.41 -12.16 -7.72
N ILE A 12 3.25 -12.81 -6.89
CA ILE A 12 4.71 -12.66 -6.97
C ILE A 12 5.22 -13.18 -8.30
N ARG A 13 4.74 -14.34 -8.76
CA ARG A 13 5.12 -14.93 -10.06
C ARG A 13 4.77 -14.02 -11.22
N GLU A 14 3.54 -13.49 -11.26
CA GLU A 14 3.10 -12.60 -12.33
C GLU A 14 3.94 -11.32 -12.37
N ARG A 15 4.20 -10.70 -11.20
CA ARG A 15 5.06 -9.52 -11.11
C ARG A 15 6.51 -9.83 -11.50
N ALA A 16 7.06 -10.94 -11.05
CA ALA A 16 8.43 -11.36 -11.40
C ALA A 16 8.56 -11.62 -12.90
N TYR A 17 7.55 -12.25 -13.52
CA TYR A 17 7.53 -12.53 -14.95
C TYR A 17 7.44 -11.24 -15.78
N ASP A 18 6.58 -10.28 -15.41
CA ASP A 18 6.51 -8.96 -16.07
C ASP A 18 7.85 -8.24 -16.02
N LEU A 19 8.48 -8.20 -14.84
CA LEU A 19 9.80 -7.60 -14.67
C LEU A 19 10.86 -8.31 -15.52
N TRP A 20 10.92 -9.65 -15.47
CA TRP A 20 11.88 -10.42 -16.25
C TRP A 20 11.69 -10.24 -17.76
N GLU A 21 10.45 -10.23 -18.25
CA GLU A 21 10.12 -10.00 -19.65
C GLU A 21 10.53 -8.60 -20.13
N ARG A 22 10.23 -7.56 -19.34
CA ARG A 22 10.61 -6.17 -19.64
C ARG A 22 12.11 -5.94 -19.66
N ASN A 23 12.88 -6.76 -18.95
CA ASN A 23 14.34 -6.71 -18.90
C ASN A 23 15.01 -7.59 -19.97
N HIS A 24 14.26 -8.08 -20.97
CA HIS A 24 14.74 -8.98 -22.03
C HIS A 24 15.13 -10.38 -21.57
N ARG A 25 14.55 -10.85 -20.46
CA ARG A 25 14.70 -12.21 -19.96
C ARG A 25 16.16 -12.63 -19.79
N PRO A 26 16.95 -11.89 -18.98
CA PRO A 26 18.33 -12.26 -18.72
C PRO A 26 18.36 -13.57 -17.94
N ASP A 27 19.17 -14.51 -18.42
CA ASP A 27 19.35 -15.83 -17.82
C ASP A 27 20.12 -15.72 -16.50
N GLY A 28 19.68 -16.44 -15.47
CA GLY A 28 20.34 -16.48 -14.16
C GLY A 28 20.01 -15.32 -13.23
N PHE A 29 19.11 -14.41 -13.62
CA PHE A 29 18.62 -13.30 -12.79
C PHE A 29 17.18 -13.49 -12.33
N GLU A 30 16.56 -14.63 -12.60
CA GLU A 30 15.17 -14.91 -12.26
C GLU A 30 14.93 -14.68 -10.78
N MET A 31 15.81 -15.20 -9.92
CA MET A 31 15.69 -15.07 -8.46
C MET A 31 15.70 -13.61 -8.00
N GLU A 32 16.51 -12.74 -8.61
CA GLU A 32 16.51 -11.30 -8.31
C GLU A 32 15.16 -10.66 -8.66
N PHE A 33 14.54 -11.06 -9.78
CA PHE A 33 13.21 -10.58 -10.17
C PHE A 33 12.12 -11.10 -9.24
N TRP A 34 12.21 -12.34 -8.76
CA TRP A 34 11.31 -12.89 -7.75
C TRP A 34 11.38 -12.09 -6.43
N LEU A 35 12.58 -11.78 -5.95
CA LEU A 35 12.80 -10.99 -4.74
C LEU A 35 12.33 -9.53 -4.91
N MET A 36 12.58 -8.92 -6.08
CA MET A 36 12.06 -7.59 -6.41
C MET A 36 10.53 -7.57 -6.42
N ALA A 37 9.89 -8.54 -7.08
CA ALA A 37 8.45 -8.65 -7.18
C ALA A 37 7.79 -8.77 -5.80
N GLU A 38 8.32 -9.63 -4.92
CA GLU A 38 7.82 -9.77 -3.55
C GLU A 38 7.92 -8.43 -2.79
N ARG A 39 9.06 -7.75 -2.90
CA ARG A 39 9.29 -6.47 -2.24
C ARG A 39 8.36 -5.37 -2.75
N GLU A 40 8.13 -5.28 -4.06
CA GLU A 40 7.20 -4.33 -4.67
C GLU A 40 5.77 -4.57 -4.18
N LEU A 41 5.29 -5.82 -4.20
CA LEU A 41 3.95 -6.18 -3.72
C LEU A 41 3.79 -5.87 -2.23
N LYS A 42 4.82 -6.10 -1.42
CA LYS A 42 4.81 -5.78 0.02
C LYS A 42 4.77 -4.29 0.27
N ALA A 43 5.50 -3.49 -0.52
CA ALA A 43 5.48 -2.04 -0.44
C ALA A 43 4.12 -1.47 -0.88
N GLU A 44 3.55 -1.97 -1.97
CA GLU A 44 2.23 -1.58 -2.48
C GLU A 44 1.14 -1.85 -1.44
N ARG A 45 1.12 -3.07 -0.87
CA ARG A 45 0.17 -3.43 0.20
C ARG A 45 0.35 -2.60 1.47
N GLY A 46 1.60 -2.35 1.88
CA GLY A 46 1.91 -1.52 3.03
C GLY A 46 1.40 -0.08 2.87
N ARG A 47 1.51 0.51 1.68
CA ARG A 47 0.95 1.83 1.37
C ARG A 47 -0.58 1.82 1.38
N SER A 48 -1.20 0.79 0.81
CA SER A 48 -2.67 0.64 0.80
C SER A 48 -3.23 0.52 2.21
N LEU A 49 -2.60 -0.26 3.09
CA LEU A 49 -3.01 -0.40 4.48
C LEU A 49 -2.78 0.90 5.29
N ALA A 50 -1.66 1.59 5.05
CA ALA A 50 -1.39 2.89 5.67
C ALA A 50 -2.44 3.95 5.26
N SER A 51 -2.75 4.03 3.96
CA SER A 51 -3.75 4.97 3.44
C SER A 51 -5.18 4.61 3.86
N ALA A 52 -5.51 3.32 4.00
CA ALA A 52 -6.81 2.89 4.49
C ALA A 52 -7.00 3.20 5.98
N ASN A 53 -5.92 3.12 6.79
CA ASN A 53 -5.95 3.53 8.20
C ASN A 53 -5.99 5.06 8.39
N ASP A 54 -5.46 5.83 7.43
CA ASP A 54 -5.49 7.30 7.47
C ASP A 54 -6.89 7.88 7.20
N GLY A 55 -7.82 7.08 6.66
CA GLY A 55 -9.22 7.47 6.42
C GLY A 55 -10.09 7.63 7.67
N ARG A 56 -9.54 7.42 8.88
CA ARG A 56 -10.26 7.63 10.13
C ARG A 56 -9.41 8.35 11.16
N THR A 57 -9.36 9.67 11.08
CA THR A 57 -9.72 10.62 12.16
C THR A 57 -9.27 12.04 11.79
N PRO A 58 -9.86 13.08 12.39
CA PRO A 58 -11.29 13.28 12.61
C PRO A 58 -11.72 14.62 11.99
N SER A 59 -13.03 14.83 11.95
CA SER A 59 -13.70 16.10 11.66
C SER A 59 -12.86 17.34 11.98
N ALA A 60 -12.52 18.08 10.94
CA ALA A 60 -12.35 19.53 11.01
C ALA A 60 -13.72 20.21 11.17
N ASP A 61 -14.57 19.67 12.05
CA ASP A 61 -15.86 20.24 12.42
C ASP A 61 -15.79 20.64 13.89
N HIS A 62 -15.91 21.94 14.09
CA HIS A 62 -16.29 22.62 15.33
C HIS A 62 -15.19 23.34 16.14
N ASP A 63 -14.52 24.33 15.52
CA ASP A 63 -14.07 25.52 16.26
C ASP A 63 -14.53 26.80 15.54
N ASP A 64 -15.84 27.07 15.61
CA ASP A 64 -16.47 28.40 15.59
C ASP A 64 -17.94 28.17 15.94
N PRO A 65 -18.60 28.83 16.93
CA PRO A 65 -18.42 30.24 17.29
C PRO A 65 -18.58 30.61 18.79
N GLY A 66 -18.10 31.81 19.16
CA GLY A 66 -18.81 32.71 20.08
C GLY A 66 -18.80 32.37 21.59
N GLN A 67 -17.79 32.86 22.31
CA GLN A 67 -17.93 33.12 23.74
C GLN A 67 -18.35 34.59 23.94
N GLU A 68 -19.65 34.84 24.12
CA GLU A 68 -20.22 36.13 24.57
C GLU A 68 -19.89 36.40 26.07
N PRO A 69 -20.38 37.51 26.68
CA PRO A 69 -19.64 38.72 27.01
C PRO A 69 -19.26 38.80 28.51
N GLY A 70 -18.12 39.43 28.83
CA GLY A 70 -17.70 39.66 30.23
C GLY A 70 -18.50 40.80 30.91
N PRO A 71 -19.06 40.60 32.13
CA PRO A 71 -19.91 41.59 32.81
C PRO A 71 -19.18 42.58 33.74
N ALA A 72 -19.87 43.71 33.94
CA ALA A 72 -19.79 44.77 34.97
C ALA A 72 -18.67 45.83 34.88
#